data_AF-A0A1Q5THJ7-F1
#
_entry.id   AF-A0A1Q5THJ7-F1
#
_cell.length_a   1.000
_cell.length_b   1.000
_cell.length_c   1.000
_cell.angle_alpha   90.00
_cell.angle_beta   90.00
_cell.angle_gamma   90.00
#
_symmetry.space_group_name_H-M   'P 1'
#
loop_
_entity.id
_entity.type
_entity.pdbx_description
1 polymer ?
#
loop_
_entity_poly.entity_id
_entity_poly.type
_entity_poly.pdbx_seq_one_letter_code
_entity_poly.pdbx_strand_id
1 'polypeptide(L)'
;MSDVNKLVCPADAMLCFDLLLGQDSDTQWGYSVVVPGKVGVLTGLQTNTGIEHVLLFFYDETYPDKPMVWLNVLTSQVSYQSMRTLLKRDFLVTVDNVSYSLGVSDVFVDDENHLCAVGYSGNQVHQLSKIMKQMGETKHFCFNWK
;
A
#
# COMPACT_ATOMS: atom_id res chain seq x y z
N MET A 1 30.15 -2.07 15.16
CA MET A 1 29.20 -2.97 14.46
C MET A 1 27.86 -2.69 15.09
N SER A 2 27.06 -1.83 14.44
CA SER A 2 25.74 -1.49 14.94
C SER A 2 24.78 -2.51 14.34
N ASP A 3 24.20 -3.36 15.17
CA ASP A 3 23.00 -4.10 14.81
C ASP A 3 21.91 -3.06 14.55
N VAL A 4 21.82 -2.63 13.29
CA VAL A 4 20.68 -1.88 12.79
C VAL A 4 19.52 -2.85 12.95
N ASN A 5 18.67 -2.62 13.95
CA ASN A 5 17.39 -3.29 14.13
C ASN A 5 16.67 -3.28 12.79
N LYS A 6 16.82 -4.36 12.02
CA LYS A 6 16.17 -4.53 10.74
C LYS A 6 14.69 -4.60 11.09
N LEU A 7 13.91 -3.61 10.67
CA LEU A 7 12.46 -3.62 10.84
C LEU A 7 11.95 -4.94 10.24
N VAL A 8 11.34 -5.78 11.08
CA VAL A 8 10.82 -7.09 10.67
C VAL A 8 9.30 -6.96 10.57
N CYS A 9 8.73 -7.36 9.43
CA CYS A 9 7.29 -7.49 9.31
C CYS A 9 6.71 -8.44 10.37
N PRO A 10 5.45 -8.25 10.79
CA PRO A 10 4.72 -9.30 11.47
C PRO A 10 4.82 -10.64 10.72
N ALA A 11 4.86 -11.77 11.43
CA ALA A 11 5.05 -13.08 10.83
C ALA A 11 3.93 -13.47 9.84
N ASP A 12 2.75 -12.86 9.97
CA ASP A 12 1.58 -13.04 9.13
C ASP A 12 1.48 -11.98 8.01
N ALA A 13 2.51 -11.15 7.80
CA ALA A 13 2.52 -10.18 6.72
C ALA A 13 2.42 -10.88 5.35
N MET A 14 1.55 -10.35 4.51
CA MET A 14 1.22 -10.92 3.21
C MET A 14 1.99 -10.28 2.06
N LEU A 15 2.33 -9.00 2.22
CA LEU A 15 3.13 -8.23 1.29
C LEU A 15 4.02 -7.29 2.11
N CYS A 16 5.31 -7.20 1.78
CA CYS A 16 6.22 -6.24 2.39
C CYS A 16 7.10 -5.58 1.32
N PHE A 17 7.47 -4.33 1.53
CA PHE A 17 8.39 -3.61 0.65
C PHE A 17 8.97 -2.38 1.35
N ASP A 18 10.09 -1.89 0.84
CA ASP A 18 10.64 -0.59 1.21
C ASP A 18 10.11 0.47 0.23
N LEU A 19 9.65 1.59 0.76
CA LEU A 19 9.16 2.72 -0.02
C LEU A 19 9.91 3.99 0.35
N LEU A 20 10.65 4.55 -0.60
CA LEU A 20 11.08 5.95 -0.56
C LEU A 20 9.85 6.82 -0.80
N LEU A 21 9.42 7.55 0.23
CA LEU A 21 8.21 8.36 0.18
C LEU A 21 8.36 9.58 -0.73
N GLY A 22 7.42 9.74 -1.67
CA GLY A 22 7.36 10.86 -2.61
C GLY A 22 5.94 11.45 -2.73
N GLN A 23 5.79 12.45 -3.60
CA GLN A 23 4.56 13.21 -3.77
C GLN A 23 4.27 13.44 -5.25
N ASP A 24 3.12 12.96 -5.73
CA ASP A 24 2.70 13.10 -7.13
C ASP A 24 2.17 14.50 -7.43
N SER A 25 1.31 14.98 -6.53
CA SER A 25 0.61 16.26 -6.59
C SER A 25 0.44 16.83 -5.19
N ASP A 26 -0.09 18.05 -5.08
CA ASP A 26 -0.34 18.70 -3.79
C ASP A 26 -1.27 17.90 -2.86
N THR A 27 -1.97 16.88 -3.38
CA THR A 27 -2.94 16.07 -2.62
C THR A 27 -2.60 14.57 -2.58
N GLN A 28 -1.47 14.13 -3.14
CA GLN A 28 -1.15 12.70 -3.26
C GLN A 28 0.28 12.35 -2.86
N TRP A 29 0.44 11.43 -1.92
CA TRP A 29 1.74 10.98 -1.38
C TRP A 29 1.85 9.47 -1.41
N GLY A 30 2.99 8.93 -1.86
CA GLY A 30 3.25 7.49 -1.90
C GLY A 30 4.06 7.06 -3.12
N TYR A 31 3.57 6.06 -3.84
CA TYR A 31 4.21 5.35 -4.95
C TYR A 31 3.30 5.26 -6.19
N SER A 32 3.86 5.45 -7.39
CA SER A 32 3.19 5.29 -8.68
C SER A 32 4.20 4.97 -9.78
N VAL A 33 3.91 3.95 -10.59
CA VAL A 33 4.65 3.68 -11.83
C VAL A 33 4.26 4.59 -12.99
N VAL A 34 3.09 5.24 -12.91
CA VAL A 34 2.48 5.99 -14.02
C VAL A 34 3.09 7.38 -14.17
N VAL A 35 3.60 7.97 -13.07
CA VAL A 35 4.21 9.31 -13.08
C VAL A 35 5.69 9.20 -12.69
N PRO A 36 6.60 9.02 -13.66
CA PRO A 36 8.03 8.89 -13.40
C PRO A 36 8.60 10.14 -12.72
N GLY A 37 9.37 9.94 -11.65
CA GLY A 37 10.21 10.99 -11.03
C GLY A 37 9.51 11.96 -10.08
N LYS A 38 8.19 11.84 -9.87
CA LYS A 38 7.46 12.61 -8.84
C LYS A 38 6.98 11.75 -7.69
N VAL A 39 6.64 10.51 -7.97
CA VAL A 39 6.09 9.59 -6.98
C VAL A 39 7.20 8.68 -6.48
N GLY A 40 7.08 8.21 -5.24
CA GLY A 40 8.12 7.50 -4.51
C GLY A 40 8.69 6.27 -5.22
N VAL A 41 9.68 5.62 -4.60
CA VAL A 41 10.35 4.44 -5.17
C VAL A 41 10.10 3.23 -4.29
N LEU A 42 9.42 2.22 -4.83
CA LEU A 42 9.19 0.94 -4.18
C LEU A 42 10.32 -0.03 -4.54
N THR A 43 10.92 -0.67 -3.52
CA THR A 43 11.96 -1.69 -3.68
C THR A 43 11.74 -2.84 -2.71
N GLY A 44 12.43 -3.97 -2.95
CA GLY A 44 12.42 -5.08 -2.00
C GLY A 44 11.07 -5.75 -1.80
N LEU A 45 10.21 -5.78 -2.84
CA LEU A 45 8.91 -6.42 -2.79
C LEU A 45 9.03 -7.90 -2.41
N GLN A 46 8.34 -8.29 -1.34
CA GLN A 46 8.18 -9.65 -0.86
C GLN A 46 6.69 -9.93 -0.69
N THR A 47 6.25 -11.10 -1.14
CA THR A 47 4.83 -11.46 -1.15
C THR A 47 4.67 -12.95 -0.91
N ASN A 48 3.66 -13.34 -0.14
CA ASN A 48 3.19 -14.72 -0.06
C ASN A 48 1.77 -14.88 -0.66
N THR A 49 1.32 -13.86 -1.38
CA THR A 49 0.05 -13.81 -2.10
C THR A 49 0.26 -14.00 -3.60
N GLY A 50 -0.82 -13.83 -4.38
CA GLY A 50 -0.76 -13.81 -5.84
C GLY A 50 -0.35 -12.49 -6.49
N ILE A 51 0.06 -11.49 -5.70
CA ILE A 51 0.50 -10.18 -6.21
C ILE A 51 1.87 -10.31 -6.87
N GLU A 52 1.97 -9.94 -8.14
CA GLU A 52 3.24 -9.92 -8.89
C GLU A 52 3.87 -8.53 -8.89
N HIS A 53 3.04 -7.50 -9.03
CA HIS A 53 3.49 -6.11 -9.05
C HIS A 53 2.56 -5.21 -8.25
N VAL A 54 3.14 -4.25 -7.53
CA VAL A 54 2.45 -3.06 -7.04
C VAL A 54 2.64 -1.98 -8.08
N LEU A 55 1.54 -1.42 -8.60
CA LEU A 55 1.55 -0.32 -9.57
C LEU A 55 1.39 1.03 -8.87
N LEU A 56 0.53 1.08 -7.86
CA LEU A 56 0.20 2.29 -7.10
C LEU A 56 0.05 1.93 -5.63
N PHE A 57 0.59 2.78 -4.75
CA PHE A 57 0.27 2.80 -3.33
C PHE A 57 0.39 4.23 -2.82
N PHE A 58 -0.71 4.95 -2.69
CA PHE A 58 -0.68 6.36 -2.28
C PHE A 58 -1.87 6.77 -1.43
N TYR A 59 -1.63 7.73 -0.55
CA TYR A 59 -2.66 8.48 0.16
C TYR A 59 -3.16 9.62 -0.73
N ASP A 60 -4.47 9.76 -0.85
CA ASP A 60 -5.16 10.75 -1.65
C ASP A 60 -6.12 11.57 -0.79
N GLU A 61 -5.87 12.88 -0.71
CA GLU A 61 -6.74 13.84 0.00
C GLU A 61 -7.51 14.77 -0.94
N THR A 62 -7.59 14.44 -2.22
CA THR A 62 -8.37 15.20 -3.21
C THR A 62 -9.84 15.34 -2.81
N TYR A 63 -10.37 14.40 -2.02
CA TYR A 63 -11.70 14.45 -1.41
C TYR A 63 -11.56 14.66 0.11
N PRO A 64 -11.62 15.90 0.62
CA PRO A 64 -11.33 16.20 2.02
C PRO A 64 -12.23 15.46 3.03
N ASP A 65 -13.49 15.22 2.64
CA ASP A 65 -14.48 14.54 3.48
C ASP A 65 -14.27 13.01 3.53
N LYS A 66 -13.49 12.46 2.59
CA LYS A 66 -13.26 11.03 2.46
C LYS A 66 -11.90 10.73 1.80
N PRO A 67 -10.79 11.03 2.48
CA PRO A 67 -9.49 10.69 1.95
C PRO A 67 -9.28 9.18 1.93
N MET A 68 -8.50 8.71 0.97
CA MET A 68 -8.34 7.28 0.71
C MET A 68 -6.87 6.90 0.62
N VAL A 69 -6.59 5.63 0.89
CA VAL A 69 -5.36 4.99 0.47
C VAL A 69 -5.70 4.08 -0.70
N TRP A 70 -5.10 4.36 -1.85
CA TRP A 70 -5.25 3.56 -3.06
C TRP A 70 -4.14 2.54 -3.16
N LEU A 71 -4.49 1.32 -3.57
CA LEU A 71 -3.56 0.27 -3.92
C LEU A 71 -3.99 -0.36 -5.24
N ASN A 72 -3.08 -0.32 -6.23
CA ASN A 72 -3.27 -1.05 -7.48
C ASN A 72 -2.19 -2.11 -7.61
N VAL A 73 -2.62 -3.35 -7.87
CA VAL A 73 -1.74 -4.51 -8.00
C VAL A 73 -2.05 -5.30 -9.26
N LEU A 74 -1.01 -5.81 -9.91
CA LEU A 74 -1.13 -6.88 -10.89
C LEU A 74 -1.02 -8.21 -10.18
N THR A 75 -1.86 -9.15 -10.58
CA THR A 75 -1.95 -10.48 -9.99
C THR A 75 -1.73 -11.54 -11.05
N SER A 76 -1.23 -12.70 -10.65
CA SER A 76 -1.15 -13.83 -11.58
C SER A 76 -2.56 -14.27 -12.01
N GLN A 77 -2.69 -14.78 -13.24
CA GLN A 77 -3.96 -15.30 -13.74
C GLN A 77 -4.57 -16.37 -12.82
N VAL A 78 -3.74 -17.22 -12.22
CA VAL A 78 -4.16 -18.31 -11.33
C VAL A 78 -4.67 -17.77 -9.99
N SER A 79 -4.09 -16.68 -9.50
CA SER A 79 -4.44 -16.09 -8.21
C SER A 79 -5.50 -15.00 -8.29
N TYR A 80 -5.89 -14.55 -9.47
CA TYR A 80 -6.80 -13.42 -9.65
C TYR A 80 -8.07 -13.53 -8.79
N GLN A 81 -8.80 -14.65 -8.85
CA GLN A 81 -10.05 -14.80 -8.07
C GLN A 81 -9.83 -14.80 -6.55
N SER A 82 -8.74 -15.41 -6.05
CA SER A 82 -8.44 -15.36 -4.62
C SER A 82 -8.02 -13.95 -4.19
N MET A 83 -7.30 -13.21 -5.03
CA MET A 83 -6.91 -11.82 -4.78
C MET A 83 -8.12 -10.88 -4.69
N ARG A 84 -9.12 -11.04 -5.57
CA ARG A 84 -10.37 -10.27 -5.49
C ARG A 84 -11.08 -10.45 -4.15
N THR A 85 -11.00 -11.65 -3.58
CA THR A 85 -11.60 -11.95 -2.27
C THR A 85 -10.73 -11.39 -1.14
N LEU A 86 -9.41 -11.53 -1.26
CA LEU A 86 -8.45 -11.08 -0.25
C LEU A 86 -8.48 -9.56 -0.06
N LEU A 87 -8.44 -8.79 -1.15
CA LEU A 87 -8.35 -7.33 -1.10
C LEU A 87 -9.61 -6.64 -0.54
N LYS A 88 -10.73 -7.38 -0.45
CA LYS A 88 -11.99 -6.93 0.17
C LYS A 88 -12.07 -7.17 1.67
N ARG A 89 -11.01 -7.72 2.28
CA ARG A 89 -10.94 -7.94 3.73
C ARG A 89 -10.44 -6.71 4.47
N ASP A 90 -10.41 -6.77 5.80
CA ASP A 90 -9.87 -5.68 6.61
C ASP A 90 -8.38 -5.51 6.32
N PHE A 91 -7.98 -4.31 5.92
CA PHE A 91 -6.63 -4.03 5.50
C PHE A 91 -5.82 -3.37 6.60
N LEU A 92 -4.75 -4.03 7.02
CA LEU A 92 -3.81 -3.57 8.03
C LEU A 92 -2.48 -3.21 7.38
N VAL A 93 -2.01 -1.99 7.61
CA VAL A 93 -0.69 -1.52 7.19
C VAL A 93 0.18 -1.35 8.42
N THR A 94 1.34 -1.99 8.46
CA THR A 94 2.35 -1.82 9.51
C THR A 94 3.55 -1.07 8.95
N VAL A 95 3.99 -0.03 9.65
CA VAL A 95 5.18 0.76 9.35
C VAL A 95 5.77 1.26 10.65
N ASP A 96 7.10 1.24 10.79
CA ASP A 96 7.81 1.62 12.02
C ASP A 96 7.27 0.89 13.29
N ASN A 97 6.94 -0.40 13.15
CA ASN A 97 6.32 -1.25 14.19
C ASN A 97 4.94 -0.79 14.70
N VAL A 98 4.28 0.14 13.99
CA VAL A 98 2.92 0.59 14.30
C VAL A 98 1.98 0.10 13.20
N SER A 99 0.87 -0.52 13.59
CA SER A 99 -0.16 -1.00 12.66
C SER A 99 -1.35 -0.04 12.60
N TYR A 100 -1.82 0.20 11.39
CA TYR A 100 -2.94 1.09 11.03
C TYR A 100 -3.98 0.27 10.28
N SER A 101 -5.17 0.07 10.87
CA SER A 101 -6.32 -0.56 10.22
C SER A 101 -7.01 0.47 9.33
N LEU A 102 -6.98 0.19 8.03
CA LEU A 102 -7.60 1.01 6.99
C LEU A 102 -9.01 0.52 6.64
N GLY A 103 -9.53 -0.48 7.35
CA GLY A 103 -10.86 -1.01 7.14
C GLY A 103 -10.97 -1.92 5.92
N VAL A 104 -12.21 -2.20 5.55
CA VAL A 104 -12.56 -2.88 4.30
C VAL A 104 -12.51 -1.89 3.14
N SER A 105 -12.21 -2.40 1.94
CA SER A 105 -12.19 -1.60 0.72
C SER A 105 -13.57 -1.02 0.41
N ASP A 106 -13.64 0.29 0.17
CA ASP A 106 -14.85 0.99 -0.26
C ASP A 106 -15.01 0.96 -1.78
N VAL A 107 -13.89 0.91 -2.48
CA VAL A 107 -13.82 0.88 -3.94
C VAL A 107 -13.09 -0.36 -4.35
N PHE A 108 -13.64 -1.11 -5.30
CA PHE A 108 -12.97 -2.26 -5.88
C PHE A 108 -13.24 -2.26 -7.39
N VAL A 109 -12.18 -2.11 -8.18
CA VAL A 109 -12.23 -2.16 -9.64
C VAL A 109 -11.22 -3.19 -10.10
N ASP A 110 -11.62 -4.02 -11.04
CA ASP A 110 -10.76 -5.01 -11.65
C ASP A 110 -10.93 -5.04 -13.17
N ASP A 111 -10.00 -5.65 -13.89
CA ASP A 111 -10.05 -5.76 -15.35
C ASP A 111 -9.61 -7.14 -15.87
N GLU A 112 -9.69 -7.33 -17.18
CA GLU A 112 -9.28 -8.56 -17.86
C GLU A 112 -7.75 -8.77 -17.86
N ASN A 113 -6.96 -7.76 -17.50
CA ASN A 113 -5.51 -7.83 -17.39
C ASN A 113 -5.04 -8.24 -15.99
N HIS A 114 -5.96 -8.71 -15.12
CA HIS A 114 -5.69 -9.12 -13.75
C HIS A 114 -5.18 -7.98 -12.86
N LEU A 115 -5.54 -6.74 -13.22
CA LEU A 115 -5.39 -5.57 -12.37
C LEU A 115 -6.46 -5.61 -11.28
N CYS A 116 -6.06 -5.40 -10.04
CA CYS A 116 -6.98 -5.08 -8.94
C CYS A 116 -6.64 -3.69 -8.40
N ALA A 117 -7.62 -2.78 -8.42
CA ALA A 117 -7.53 -1.45 -7.84
C ALA A 117 -8.50 -1.34 -6.66
N VAL A 118 -7.97 -0.94 -5.51
CA VAL A 118 -8.73 -0.84 -4.26
C VAL A 118 -8.49 0.48 -3.54
N GLY A 119 -9.54 1.01 -2.92
CA GLY A 119 -9.50 2.23 -2.14
C GLY A 119 -10.03 2.01 -0.73
N TYR A 120 -9.22 2.35 0.28
CA TYR A 120 -9.55 2.18 1.70
C TYR A 120 -9.71 3.54 2.36
N SER A 121 -10.80 3.76 3.10
CA SER A 121 -11.05 5.02 3.83
C SER A 121 -11.33 4.80 5.34
N GLY A 122 -10.76 3.76 5.93
CA GLY A 122 -10.95 3.48 7.35
C GLY A 122 -10.38 4.57 8.26
N ASN A 123 -10.79 4.51 9.54
CA ASN A 123 -10.55 5.59 10.52
C ASN A 123 -9.07 5.94 10.74
N GLN A 124 -8.13 5.02 10.47
CA GLN A 124 -6.69 5.26 10.67
C GLN A 124 -5.96 5.74 9.41
N VAL A 125 -6.66 5.95 8.30
CA VAL A 125 -6.07 6.52 7.07
C VAL A 125 -5.38 7.86 7.34
N HIS A 126 -6.00 8.74 8.13
CA HIS A 126 -5.38 10.01 8.53
C HIS A 126 -4.14 9.87 9.43
N GLN A 127 -4.01 8.76 10.15
CA GLN A 127 -2.85 8.52 11.00
C GLN A 127 -1.69 8.00 10.14
N LEU A 128 -1.98 7.10 9.20
CA LEU A 128 -1.01 6.62 8.22
C LEU A 128 -0.53 7.75 7.30
N SER A 129 -1.41 8.69 6.92
CA SER A 129 -1.02 9.79 6.02
C SER A 129 0.09 10.69 6.59
N LYS A 130 0.17 10.83 7.92
CA LYS A 130 1.26 11.55 8.58
C LYS A 130 2.61 10.89 8.30
N ILE A 131 2.65 9.57 8.19
CA ILE A 131 3.85 8.83 7.77
C ILE A 131 4.09 9.02 6.28
N MET A 132 3.06 8.85 5.44
CA MET A 132 3.23 8.95 3.98
C MET A 132 3.70 10.34 3.53
N LYS A 133 3.40 11.40 4.30
CA LYS A 133 3.86 12.78 4.08
C LYS A 133 5.31 13.05 4.50
N GLN A 134 6.03 12.07 5.10
CA GLN A 134 7.46 12.18 5.45
C GLN A 134 8.34 11.98 4.21
N MET A 135 8.23 12.90 3.25
CA MET A 135 8.93 12.81 1.97
C MET A 135 10.45 12.67 2.12
N GLY A 136 11.06 11.89 1.23
CA GLY A 136 12.51 11.65 1.23
C GLY A 136 12.99 10.62 2.24
N GLU A 137 12.11 10.12 3.11
CA GLU A 137 12.40 8.99 3.99
C GLU A 137 12.03 7.67 3.30
N THR A 138 12.88 6.65 3.51
CA THR A 138 12.52 5.27 3.17
C THR A 138 11.90 4.61 4.39
N LYS A 139 10.70 4.05 4.20
CA LYS A 139 9.95 3.31 5.21
C LYS A 139 9.73 1.87 4.78
N HIS A 140 9.76 0.96 5.75
CA HIS A 140 9.42 -0.44 5.52
C HIS A 140 7.92 -0.65 5.79
N PHE A 141 7.18 -1.03 4.76
CA PHE A 141 5.75 -1.29 4.83
C PHE A 141 5.46 -2.78 4.84
N CYS A 142 4.52 -3.19 5.68
CA CYS A 142 4.05 -4.57 5.80
C CYS A 142 2.53 -4.58 5.76
N PHE A 143 1.94 -5.32 4.83
CA PHE A 143 0.52 -5.36 4.55
C PHE A 143 -0.06 -6.70 4.96
N ASN A 144 -1.26 -6.67 5.51
CA ASN A 144 -1.99 -7.86 5.91
C ASN A 144 -3.50 -7.64 5.67
N TRP A 145 -4.18 -8.65 5.14
CA TRP A 145 -5.61 -8.64 4.89
C TRP A 145 -6.28 -9.72 5.76
N LYS A 146 -7.12 -9.30 6.72
CA LYS A 146 -7.72 -10.18 7.74
C LYS A 146 -9.20 -10.47 7.47
#